data_AF-A0A7C4XGK0-F1
#
_entry.id   AF-A0A7C4XGK0-F1
#
_cell.length_a   1.000
_cell.length_b   1.000
_cell.length_c   1.000
_cell.angle_alpha   90.00
_cell.angle_beta   90.00
_cell.angle_gamma   90.00
#
_symmetry.space_group_name_H-M   'P 1'
#
loop_
_entity.id
_entity.type
_entity.pdbx_description
1 polymer ?
#
loop_
_entity_poly.entity_id
_entity_poly.type
_entity_poly.pdbx_seq_one_letter_code
_entity_poly.pdbx_strand_id
1 'polypeptide(L)'
;MDKEGSMLKIDASKCILCMACELACGYHRDEAFTLLSSSIMPYRGRLKKDYFGVILKAEDGLLVARPEGSEVMSLSGGGGSGGDASAKPLLLREACDICEGTEHGPLCVAFCPTNAITLEE
;
A
#
# COMPACT_ATOMS: atom_id res chain seq x y z
N MET A 1 -15.92 -12.88 9.87
CA MET A 1 -16.20 -11.43 9.84
C MET A 1 -16.31 -11.07 8.38
N ASP A 2 -17.50 -10.72 7.93
CA ASP A 2 -17.77 -10.32 6.56
C ASP A 2 -17.09 -8.97 6.31
N LYS A 3 -16.08 -8.93 5.41
CA LYS A 3 -15.23 -7.77 5.12
C LYS A 3 -15.81 -6.83 4.06
N GLU A 4 -17.13 -6.85 3.89
CA GLU A 4 -17.79 -6.13 2.81
C GLU A 4 -17.91 -4.65 3.20
N GLY A 5 -17.05 -3.81 2.62
CA GLY A 5 -16.97 -2.36 2.89
C GLY A 5 -15.73 -1.90 3.64
N SER A 6 -14.94 -2.81 4.22
CA SER A 6 -13.72 -2.42 4.95
C SER A 6 -12.66 -1.88 3.98
N MET A 7 -11.99 -0.78 4.35
CA MET A 7 -10.91 -0.19 3.54
C MET A 7 -9.70 0.19 4.38
N LEU A 8 -8.51 0.08 3.78
CA LEU A 8 -7.29 0.58 4.41
C LEU A 8 -7.19 2.10 4.24
N LYS A 9 -7.00 2.79 5.36
CA LYS A 9 -6.62 4.20 5.40
C LYS A 9 -5.15 4.34 5.71
N ILE A 10 -4.48 5.23 4.98
CA ILE A 10 -3.05 5.49 5.14
C ILE A 10 -2.83 6.97 5.42
N ASP A 11 -2.31 7.28 6.61
CA ASP A 11 -1.84 8.59 7.03
C ASP A 11 -0.31 8.65 6.88
N ALA A 12 0.12 9.05 5.68
CA ALA A 12 1.55 9.10 5.36
C ALA A 12 2.33 10.17 6.15
N SER A 13 1.66 11.10 6.84
CA SER A 13 2.33 12.04 7.75
C SER A 13 2.94 11.35 8.99
N LYS A 14 2.41 10.17 9.36
CA LYS A 14 2.93 9.31 10.44
C LYS A 14 3.89 8.24 9.93
N CYS A 15 4.07 8.09 8.62
CA CYS A 15 4.90 7.04 8.05
C CYS A 15 6.39 7.36 8.22
N ILE A 16 7.16 6.39 8.72
CA ILE A 16 8.61 6.49 8.91
C ILE A 16 9.41 5.69 7.87
N LEU A 17 8.75 5.21 6.81
CA LEU A 17 9.35 4.39 5.75
C LEU A 17 10.12 3.16 6.25
N CYS A 18 9.67 2.52 7.32
CA CYS A 18 10.31 1.34 7.87
C CYS A 18 10.13 0.06 7.04
N MET A 19 9.26 0.09 6.00
CA MET A 19 8.92 -1.03 5.12
C MET A 19 8.26 -2.24 5.80
N ALA A 20 7.90 -2.14 7.09
CA ALA A 20 7.22 -3.22 7.82
C ALA A 20 5.91 -3.64 7.14
N CYS A 21 5.15 -2.68 6.59
CA CYS A 21 3.90 -2.97 5.89
C CYS A 21 4.10 -3.74 4.57
N GLU A 22 5.14 -3.41 3.80
CA GLU A 22 5.46 -4.10 2.54
C GLU A 22 5.94 -5.53 2.81
N LEU A 23 6.78 -5.70 3.83
CA LEU A 23 7.27 -7.02 4.24
C LEU A 23 6.15 -7.91 4.77
N ALA A 24 5.28 -7.36 5.64
CA ALA A 24 4.14 -8.08 6.19
C ALA A 24 3.13 -8.46 5.10
N CYS A 25 2.90 -7.57 4.13
CA CYS A 25 2.06 -7.86 2.99
C CYS A 25 2.66 -8.99 2.15
N GLY A 26 3.93 -8.92 1.77
CA GLY A 26 4.59 -9.98 1.00
C GLY A 26 4.54 -11.35 1.67
N TYR A 27 4.69 -11.37 3.00
CA TYR A 27 4.53 -12.60 3.79
C TYR A 27 3.11 -13.17 3.72
N HIS A 28 2.07 -12.33 3.78
CA HIS A 28 0.68 -12.79 3.57
C HIS A 28 0.49 -13.39 2.17
N ARG A 29 1.14 -12.81 1.15
CA ARG A 29 0.95 -13.21 -0.25
C ARG A 29 1.64 -14.54 -0.59
N ASP A 30 2.89 -14.71 -0.15
CA ASP A 30 3.75 -15.81 -0.60
C ASP A 30 4.27 -16.71 0.54
N GLU A 31 3.87 -16.46 1.80
CA GLU A 31 4.46 -17.09 3.00
C GLU A 31 5.98 -16.93 3.08
N ALA A 32 6.50 -15.90 2.41
CA ALA A 32 7.92 -15.63 2.26
C ALA A 32 8.18 -14.12 2.39
N PHE A 33 9.39 -13.77 2.84
CA PHE A 33 9.83 -12.38 2.98
C PHE A 33 10.26 -11.78 1.63
N THR A 34 9.34 -11.72 0.68
CA THR A 34 9.53 -11.14 -0.66
C THR A 34 8.72 -9.86 -0.81
N LEU A 35 9.32 -8.84 -1.41
CA LEU A 35 8.66 -7.55 -1.66
C LEU A 35 7.97 -7.50 -3.03
N LEU A 36 8.12 -8.54 -3.86
CA LEU A 36 7.65 -8.54 -5.24
C LEU A 36 6.15 -8.83 -5.38
N SER A 37 5.57 -9.51 -4.40
CA SER A 37 4.14 -9.85 -4.36
C SER A 37 3.30 -8.87 -3.52
N SER A 38 3.94 -8.03 -2.71
CA SER A 38 3.26 -7.09 -1.81
C SER A 38 2.37 -6.11 -2.58
N SER A 39 1.10 -6.02 -2.20
CA SER A 39 0.16 -5.02 -2.74
C SER A 39 0.40 -3.62 -2.20
N ILE A 40 1.18 -3.46 -1.12
CA ILE A 40 1.55 -2.18 -0.53
C ILE A 40 3.07 -1.95 -0.61
N MET A 41 3.50 -0.75 -0.97
CA MET A 41 4.91 -0.39 -1.09
C MET A 41 5.15 1.07 -0.66
N PRO A 42 6.06 1.35 0.28
CA PRO A 42 6.62 2.68 0.45
C PRO A 42 7.54 3.03 -0.72
N TYR A 43 7.47 4.26 -1.19
CA TYR A 43 8.35 4.76 -2.24
C TYR A 43 9.02 6.06 -1.81
N ARG A 44 10.16 6.35 -2.44
CA ARG A 44 10.80 7.66 -2.38
C ARG A 44 10.66 8.33 -3.73
N GLY A 45 10.19 9.57 -3.72
CA GLY A 45 10.04 10.34 -4.94
C GLY A 45 11.38 10.78 -5.50
N ARG A 46 11.52 10.74 -6.82
CA ARG A 46 12.80 11.08 -7.47
C ARG A 46 12.99 12.59 -7.64
N LEU A 47 11.89 13.34 -7.71
CA LEU A 47 11.91 14.77 -8.08
C LEU A 47 12.11 15.70 -6.89
N LYS A 48 11.68 15.29 -5.69
CA LYS A 48 11.83 16.07 -4.47
C LYS A 48 12.70 15.27 -3.50
N LYS A 49 13.86 15.83 -3.14
CA LYS A 49 14.79 15.22 -2.18
C LYS A 49 14.05 14.99 -0.86
N ASP A 50 14.26 13.83 -0.26
CA ASP A 50 13.62 13.40 0.99
C ASP A 50 12.08 13.34 0.93
N TYR A 51 11.51 13.21 -0.27
CA TYR A 51 10.08 13.01 -0.46
C TYR A 51 9.73 11.53 -0.52
N PHE A 52 8.62 11.17 0.11
CA PHE A 52 8.21 9.79 0.25
C PHE A 52 6.69 9.65 0.37
N GLY A 53 6.22 8.43 0.15
CA GLY A 53 4.83 8.07 0.32
C GLY A 53 4.66 6.56 0.39
N VAL A 54 3.41 6.13 0.39
CA VAL A 54 3.01 4.72 0.36
C VAL A 54 2.01 4.54 -0.77
N ILE A 55 2.14 3.47 -1.54
CA ILE A 55 1.20 3.10 -2.60
C ILE A 55 0.58 1.76 -2.21
N LEU A 56 -0.73 1.64 -2.35
CA LEU A 56 -1.50 0.41 -2.21
C LEU A 56 -2.19 0.10 -3.54
N LYS A 57 -1.98 -1.10 -4.06
CA LYS A 57 -2.77 -1.65 -5.17
C LYS A 57 -4.13 -2.06 -4.63
N ALA A 58 -5.14 -1.25 -4.92
CA ALA A 58 -6.55 -1.61 -4.74
C ALA A 58 -7.05 -2.40 -5.97
N GLU A 59 -8.27 -2.92 -5.93
CA GLU A 59 -8.89 -3.64 -7.04
C GLU A 59 -8.91 -2.77 -8.31
N ASP A 60 -9.56 -1.60 -8.23
CA ASP A 60 -9.79 -0.70 -9.37
C ASP A 60 -8.74 0.40 -9.55
N GLY A 61 -7.69 0.42 -8.73
CA GLY A 61 -6.82 1.59 -8.65
C GLY A 61 -5.54 1.43 -7.86
N LEU A 62 -4.84 2.56 -7.75
CA LEU A 62 -3.74 2.77 -6.82
C LEU A 62 -4.16 3.83 -5.80
N LEU A 63 -4.15 3.50 -4.51
CA LEU A 63 -4.20 4.49 -3.45
C LEU A 63 -2.76 4.97 -3.21
N VAL A 64 -2.51 6.25 -3.44
CA VAL A 64 -1.23 6.90 -3.24
C VAL A 64 -1.35 7.83 -2.04
N ALA A 65 -0.70 7.48 -0.94
CA ALA A 65 -0.67 8.25 0.28
C ALA A 65 0.64 9.03 0.41
N ARG A 66 0.52 10.34 0.61
CA ARG A 66 1.64 11.27 0.83
C ARG A 66 1.34 12.14 2.06
N PRO A 67 2.35 12.80 2.67
CA PRO A 67 2.11 13.64 3.85
C PRO A 67 1.03 14.72 3.66
N GLU A 68 0.83 15.20 2.42
CA GLU A 68 -0.21 16.17 2.06
C GLU A 68 -1.62 15.56 1.92
N GLY A 69 -1.76 14.24 1.89
CA GLY A 69 -3.02 13.54 1.71
C GLY A 69 -2.91 12.30 0.82
N SER A 70 -4.04 11.62 0.66
CA SER A 70 -4.15 10.39 -0.11
C SER A 70 -5.05 10.60 -1.32
N GLU A 71 -4.63 10.09 -2.47
CA GLU A 71 -5.37 10.14 -3.74
C GLU A 71 -5.57 8.72 -4.31
N VAL A 72 -6.72 8.47 -4.95
CA VAL A 72 -6.97 7.21 -5.66
C VAL A 72 -6.83 7.47 -7.16
N MET A 73 -5.90 6.77 -7.78
CA MET A 73 -5.67 6.81 -9.23
C MET A 73 -6.33 5.60 -9.88
N SER A 74 -7.31 5.81 -10.74
CA SER A 74 -7.96 4.74 -11.50
C SER A 74 -7.04 4.21 -12.61
N LEU A 75 -7.10 2.91 -12.88
CA LEU A 75 -6.27 2.26 -13.91
C LEU A 75 -6.81 2.43 -15.34
N SER A 76 -7.98 3.06 -15.50
CA SER A 76 -8.68 3.28 -16.77
C SER A 76 -8.02 4.29 -17.71
N GLY A 77 -6.94 4.96 -17.30
CA GLY A 77 -6.12 5.82 -18.15
C GLY A 77 -4.77 5.19 -18.44
N GLY A 78 -4.57 4.73 -19.69
CA GLY A 78 -3.29 4.19 -20.16
C GLY A 78 -2.10 5.03 -19.71
N GLY A 79 -1.07 4.36 -19.20
CA GLY A 79 0.04 4.93 -18.46
C GLY A 79 0.65 6.21 -19.05
N GLY A 80 0.71 7.26 -18.23
CA GLY A 80 1.37 8.54 -18.51
C GLY A 80 0.52 9.67 -17.95
N SER A 81 0.84 10.27 -16.81
CA SER A 81 2.00 11.14 -16.65
C SER A 81 2.17 11.46 -15.16
N GLY A 82 3.41 11.44 -14.66
CA GLY A 82 3.74 11.98 -13.33
C GLY A 82 3.96 10.98 -12.19
N GLY A 83 3.61 9.70 -12.33
CA GLY A 83 3.89 8.69 -11.30
C GLY A 83 5.38 8.32 -11.24
N ASP A 84 5.96 8.29 -10.03
CA ASP A 84 7.33 7.82 -9.82
C ASP A 84 7.53 6.44 -10.47
N ALA A 85 8.63 6.25 -11.19
CA ALA A 85 8.93 5.00 -11.91
C ALA A 85 8.86 3.74 -11.01
N SER A 86 8.99 3.92 -9.70
CA SER A 86 8.85 2.90 -8.67
C SER A 86 7.45 2.28 -8.56
N ALA A 87 6.39 2.96 -9.05
CA ALA A 87 5.02 2.47 -8.98
C ALA A 87 4.65 1.47 -10.10
N LYS A 88 5.41 1.46 -11.22
CA LYS A 88 5.09 0.63 -12.39
C LYS A 88 5.11 -0.88 -12.12
N PRO A 89 6.05 -1.44 -11.32
CA PRO A 89 6.01 -2.85 -10.94
C PRO A 89 4.79 -3.24 -10.09
N LEU A 90 4.20 -2.29 -9.34
CA LEU A 90 3.06 -2.56 -8.47
C LEU A 90 1.76 -2.85 -9.25
N LEU A 91 1.65 -2.32 -10.48
CA LEU A 91 0.48 -2.51 -11.34
C LEU A 91 0.24 -3.97 -11.75
N LEU A 92 1.32 -4.78 -11.79
CA LEU A 92 1.27 -6.18 -12.16
C LEU A 92 1.00 -7.11 -10.97
N ARG A 93 0.96 -6.56 -9.75
CA ARG A 93 0.73 -7.33 -8.52
C ARG A 93 -0.77 -7.48 -8.28
N GLU A 94 -1.11 -8.52 -7.54
CA GLU A 94 -2.47 -8.74 -7.09
C GLU A 94 -2.93 -7.62 -6.15
N ALA A 95 -4.22 -7.30 -6.22
CA ALA A 95 -4.83 -6.28 -5.40
C ALA A 95 -4.84 -6.70 -3.92
N CYS A 96 -4.86 -5.69 -3.05
CA CYS A 96 -5.02 -5.88 -1.62
C CYS A 96 -6.35 -6.60 -1.33
N ASP A 97 -6.26 -7.75 -0.67
CA ASP A 97 -7.36 -8.60 -0.23
C ASP A 97 -7.69 -8.38 1.27
N ILE A 98 -7.10 -7.35 1.89
CA ILE A 98 -7.28 -7.04 3.32
C ILE A 98 -6.85 -8.24 4.19
N CYS A 99 -5.86 -9.01 3.72
CA CYS A 99 -5.45 -10.29 4.29
C CYS A 99 -6.63 -11.24 4.50
N GLU A 100 -7.41 -11.49 3.45
CA GLU A 100 -8.47 -12.52 3.43
C GLU A 100 -7.93 -13.87 3.93
N GLY A 101 -8.74 -14.59 4.70
CA GLY A 101 -8.34 -15.88 5.31
C GLY A 101 -7.43 -15.78 6.54
N THR A 102 -6.91 -14.60 6.90
CA THR A 102 -6.09 -14.41 8.10
C THR A 102 -6.93 -13.99 9.30
N GLU A 103 -6.80 -14.69 10.44
CA GLU A 103 -7.55 -14.37 11.69
C GLU A 103 -7.17 -13.02 12.31
N HIS A 104 -5.93 -12.57 12.12
CA HIS A 104 -5.40 -11.32 12.69
C HIS A 104 -5.79 -10.06 11.91
N GLY A 105 -6.53 -10.19 10.80
CA GLY A 105 -6.81 -9.08 9.89
C GLY A 105 -5.57 -8.63 9.10
N PRO A 106 -5.58 -7.41 8.53
CA PRO A 106 -4.48 -6.91 7.72
C PRO A 106 -3.17 -6.83 8.49
N LEU A 107 -2.18 -7.62 8.08
CA LEU A 107 -0.87 -7.61 8.74
C LEU A 107 -0.19 -6.23 8.64
N CYS A 108 -0.42 -5.47 7.57
CA CYS A 108 0.10 -4.12 7.44
C CYS A 108 -0.41 -3.15 8.51
N VAL A 109 -1.61 -3.37 9.06
CA VAL A 109 -2.15 -2.62 10.21
C VAL A 109 -1.46 -3.11 11.49
N ALA A 110 -1.41 -4.42 11.71
CA ALA A 110 -0.82 -5.01 12.92
C ALA A 110 0.67 -4.66 13.12
N PHE A 111 1.44 -4.61 12.03
CA PHE A 111 2.88 -4.38 12.07
C PHE A 111 3.28 -2.89 11.93
N CYS A 112 2.34 -1.97 11.70
CA CYS A 112 2.68 -0.56 11.54
C CYS A 112 3.06 0.07 12.90
N PRO A 113 4.34 0.43 13.14
CA PRO A 113 4.77 0.88 14.47
C PRO A 113 4.25 2.28 14.83
N THR A 114 3.74 3.03 13.86
CA THR A 114 3.28 4.42 14.04
C THR A 114 1.78 4.59 13.84
N ASN A 115 1.04 3.50 13.63
CA ASN A 115 -0.39 3.53 13.29
C ASN A 115 -0.67 4.44 12.07
N ALA A 116 0.25 4.49 11.11
CA ALA A 116 0.07 5.18 9.85
C ALA A 116 -0.90 4.43 8.92
N ILE A 117 -1.20 3.15 9.19
CA ILE A 117 -2.14 2.33 8.43
C ILE A 117 -3.21 1.83 9.40
N THR A 118 -4.47 2.08 9.08
CA THR A 118 -5.63 1.65 9.88
C THR A 118 -6.69 1.03 8.98
N LEU A 119 -7.55 0.20 9.55
CA LEU A 119 -8.75 -0.29 8.89
C LEU A 119 -9.92 0.62 9.25
N GLU A 120 -10.65 1.12 8.26
CA GLU A 120 -11.95 1.79 8.45
C GLU A 120 -13.07 0.84 8.02
N GLU A 121 -14.16 0.84 8.77
CA GLU A 121 -15.42 0.11 8.51
C GLU A 121 -16.45 1.04 7.86
#